data_AF-A0A4V1UU18-F1
#
_entry.id   AF-A0A4V1UU18-F1
#
_cell.length_a   1.000
_cell.length_b   1.000
_cell.length_c   1.000
_cell.angle_alpha   90.00
_cell.angle_beta   90.00
_cell.angle_gamma   90.00
#
_symmetry.space_group_name_H-M   'P 1'
#
loop_
_entity.id
_entity.type
_entity.pdbx_description
1 polymer ?
#
loop_
_entity_poly.entity_id
_entity_poly.type
_entity_poly.pdbx_seq_one_letter_code
_entity_poly.pdbx_strand_id
1 'polypeptide(L)' 'MKPPSALLTIITLAELGFTGEFRVRDLWKRQDLAKFTTTFGQSIPTRGAGLYRISPVKKK' A
#
# COMPACT_ATOMS: atom_id res chain seq x y z
N MET A 1 9.26 23.77 16.22
CA MET A 1 8.35 23.05 15.31
C MET A 1 8.67 21.56 15.41
N LYS A 2 7.75 20.73 15.93
CA LYS A 2 7.97 19.27 16.07
C LYS A 2 7.78 18.63 14.68
N PRO A 3 8.71 17.78 14.19
CA PRO A 3 8.53 17.14 12.89
C PRO A 3 7.31 16.22 12.91
N PRO A 4 6.62 16.06 11.77
CA PRO A 4 5.47 15.16 11.66
C PRO A 4 5.89 13.73 11.99
N SER A 5 5.16 13.10 12.93
CA SER A 5 5.48 11.76 13.44
C SER A 5 5.25 10.63 12.43
N ALA A 6 4.52 10.91 11.35
CA ALA A 6 4.30 10.00 10.24
C ALA A 6 4.13 10.80 8.94
N LEU A 7 4.56 10.21 7.83
CA LEU A 7 4.48 10.80 6.50
C LEU A 7 3.66 9.90 5.59
N LEU A 8 2.89 10.50 4.69
CA LEU A 8 2.13 9.78 3.68
C LEU A 8 3.10 9.32 2.58
N THR A 9 3.21 8.00 2.41
CA THR A 9 3.93 7.39 1.28
C THR A 9 2.90 6.89 0.28
N ILE A 10 2.95 7.43 -0.93
CA ILE A 10 2.06 7.05 -2.04
C ILE A 10 2.91 6.39 -3.11
N ILE A 11 2.39 5.30 -3.67
CA ILE A 11 2.92 4.67 -4.88
C ILE A 11 1.79 4.50 -5.88
N THR A 12 2.12 4.62 -7.17
CA THR A 12 1.20 4.22 -8.22
C THR A 12 1.45 2.76 -8.59
N LEU A 13 0.37 2.03 -8.88
CA LEU A 13 0.48 0.61 -9.22
C LEU A 13 1.10 0.41 -10.62
N ALA A 14 0.98 1.41 -11.48
CA ALA A 14 1.61 1.42 -12.81
C ALA A 14 3.15 1.41 -12.71
N GLU A 15 3.74 2.14 -11.74
CA GLU A 15 5.19 2.13 -11.48
C GLU A 15 5.71 0.75 -11.06
N LEU A 16 4.84 -0.08 -10.48
CA LEU A 16 5.15 -1.46 -10.09
C LEU A 16 4.84 -2.49 -11.20
N GLY A 17 4.40 -2.05 -12.38
CA GLY A 17 4.05 -2.92 -13.50
C GLY A 17 2.69 -3.62 -13.36
N PHE A 18 1.83 -3.15 -12.45
CA PHE A 18 0.52 -3.72 -12.21
C PHE A 18 -0.58 -2.96 -13.00
N THR A 19 -1.39 -3.68 -13.79
CA THR A 19 -2.61 -3.14 -14.45
C THR A 19 -3.92 -3.83 -13.99
N GLY A 20 -4.98 -3.06 -13.72
CA GLY A 20 -6.29 -3.58 -13.27
C GLY A 20 -6.64 -3.34 -11.79
N GLU A 21 -7.40 -4.26 -11.18
CA GLU A 21 -7.81 -4.19 -9.77
C GLU A 21 -6.97 -5.16 -8.94
N PHE A 22 -6.48 -4.71 -7.78
CA PHE A 22 -5.58 -5.48 -6.92
C PHE A 22 -6.02 -5.44 -5.48
N ARG A 23 -5.61 -6.45 -4.72
CA ARG A 23 -5.72 -6.48 -3.26
C ARG A 23 -4.37 -6.18 -2.66
N VAL A 24 -4.38 -5.33 -1.64
CA VAL A 24 -3.20 -5.07 -0.81
C VAL A 24 -3.42 -5.68 0.56
N ARG A 25 -2.46 -6.49 1.01
CA ARG A 25 -2.43 -7.09 2.34
C ARG A 25 -1.23 -6.58 3.12
N ASP A 26 -1.45 -6.09 4.33
CA ASP A 26 -0.40 -5.84 5.30
C ASP A 26 0.08 -7.18 5.85
N LEU A 27 1.34 -7.51 5.61
CA LEU A 27 1.93 -8.78 6.02
C LEU A 27 2.32 -8.79 7.50
N TRP A 28 2.69 -7.65 8.07
CA TRP A 28 3.02 -7.54 9.49
C TRP A 28 1.78 -7.62 10.36
N LYS A 29 0.71 -6.91 9.99
CA LYS A 29 -0.60 -6.98 10.69
C LYS A 29 -1.43 -8.19 10.29
N ARG A 30 -1.00 -8.93 9.26
CA ARG A 30 -1.74 -10.06 8.66
C ARG A 30 -3.18 -9.68 8.29
N GLN A 31 -3.37 -8.47 7.77
CA GLN A 31 -4.67 -7.87 7.51
C GLN A 31 -4.80 -7.48 6.05
N ASP A 32 -5.93 -7.81 5.42
CA ASP A 32 -6.26 -7.31 4.10
C ASP A 32 -6.78 -5.87 4.23
N LEU A 33 -6.15 -4.92 3.55
CA LEU A 33 -6.46 -3.50 3.70
C LEU A 33 -7.67 -3.10 2.87
N ALA A 34 -7.61 -3.35 1.56
CA ALA A 34 -8.71 -3.13 0.61
C ALA A 34 -8.31 -3.60 -0.80
N LYS A 35 -9.24 -3.40 -1.74
CA LYS A 35 -8.96 -3.44 -3.18
C LYS A 35 -8.65 -2.03 -3.68
N PHE A 36 -7.66 -1.93 -4.57
CA PHE A 36 -7.19 -0.68 -5.16
C PHE A 36 -7.06 -0.84 -6.68
N THR A 37 -7.28 0.24 -7.41
CA THR A 37 -7.23 0.26 -8.87
C THR A 37 -6.05 1.06 -9.43
N THR A 38 -5.62 2.12 -8.74
CA THR A 38 -4.65 3.07 -9.32
C THR A 38 -3.49 3.36 -8.38
N THR A 39 -3.78 3.74 -7.15
CA THR A 39 -2.78 4.16 -6.17
C THR A 39 -2.96 3.45 -4.84
N PHE A 40 -1.85 3.23 -4.15
CA PHE A 40 -1.83 2.79 -2.77
C PHE A 40 -1.06 3.80 -1.94
N GLY A 41 -1.67 4.27 -0.85
CA GLY A 41 -1.09 5.23 0.06
C GLY A 41 -1.15 4.72 1.49
N GLN A 42 -0.06 4.89 2.24
CA GLN A 42 -0.01 4.55 3.65
C GLN A 42 0.78 5.58 4.44
N SER A 43 0.29 5.91 5.63
CA SER A 43 1.03 6.72 6.59
C SER A 43 2.06 5.85 7.30
N ILE A 44 3.35 6.14 7.08
CA ILE A 44 4.47 5.43 7.71
C ILE A 44 5.11 6.33 8.76
N PRO A 45 5.34 5.84 9.99
CA PRO A 45 6.05 6.60 11.02
C PRO A 45 7.43 7.05 10.55
N THR A 46 7.94 8.16 11.08
CA THR A 46 9.32 8.57 10.80
C THR A 46 10.29 7.45 11.18
N ARG A 47 11.18 7.04 10.26
CA ARG A 47 12.07 5.88 10.40
C ARG A 47 11.35 4.53 10.55
N GLY A 48 10.05 4.49 10.25
CA GLY A 48 9.28 3.27 10.14
C GLY A 48 9.37 2.68 8.73
N ALA A 49 8.86 1.46 8.61
CA ALA A 49 8.64 0.80 7.34
C ALA A 49 7.29 0.05 7.38
N GLY A 50 6.86 -0.48 6.26
CA GLY A 50 5.71 -1.37 6.18
C GLY A 50 5.95 -2.41 5.09
N LEU A 51 5.43 -3.62 5.31
CA LEU A 51 5.57 -4.73 4.37
C LEU A 51 4.19 -5.13 3.83
N TYR A 52 4.01 -4.93 2.53
CA TYR A 52 2.72 -5.14 1.87
C TYR A 52 2.86 -6.15 0.73
N ARG A 53 1.88 -7.06 0.64
CA ARG A 53 1.73 -7.95 -0.51
C ARG A 53 0.65 -7.39 -1.44
N ILE A 54 1.01 -7.22 -2.70
CA ILE A 54 0.11 -6.81 -3.77
C ILE A 54 -0.23 -8.05 -4.61
N SER A 55 -1.51 -8.25 -4.90
CA SER A 55 -1.96 -9.37 -5.73
C SER A 55 -3.16 -8.98 -6.60
N PRO A 56 -3.24 -9.44 -7.86
CA PRO A 56 -4.38 -9.14 -8.71
C PRO A 56 -5.67 -9.74 -8.14
N VAL A 57 -6.78 -9.00 -8.27
CA VAL A 57 -8.11 -9.55 -8.06
C VAL A 57 -8.42 -10.41 -9.28
N LYS A 58 -8.30 -11.74 -9.15
CA LYS A 58 -8.83 -12.64 -10.19
C LYS A 58 -10.31 -12.32 -10.38
N LYS A 59 -10.66 -11.73 -11.54
CA LYS A 59 -12.04 -11.77 -12.04
C LYS A 59 -12.33 -13.22 -12.39
N LYS A 60 -13.38 -13.77 -11.80
CA LYS A 60 -13.95 -15.07 -12.19
C LYS A 60 -14.55 -14.95 -13.59
#